data_AF-B7QNJ7-F1
#
_entry.id   AF-B7QNJ7-F1
#
_cell.length_a   1.000
_cell.length_b   1.000
_cell.length_c   1.000
_cell.angle_alpha   90.00
_cell.angle_beta   90.00
_cell.angle_gamma   90.00
#
_symmetry.space_group_name_H-M   'P 1'
#
loop_
_entity.id
_entity.type
_entity.pdbx_description
1 polymer ?
#
loop_
_entity_poly.entity_id
_entity_poly.type
_entity_poly.pdbx_seq_one_letter_code
_entity_poly.pdbx_strand_id
1 'polypeptide(L)'
;MVTGCQPELSPGKALFRLPLDNIYTCGTTRMHNKITGQRIFYHRVMIETPGEETEVILAKCVLPGGFNQTSTSGSRSRRQSLPFDLIEPEHLNITEYIEARAPVPYLDVAIRQNGRVLDTTLNVQPGTPLEMLVFLDPKSRDTYGILTSYLKVTDSSSNQEEIIVMNGCSIDPYIFGNFETLDGGDTLSAKFRAFKFPESNYVLFVGTVNICIKECKGVPCGNDQYGYGRRKRAIPPQLPNDPNKVFEVELTTFLKVEYRDELFTLKKGSISGEFDTRHANQLPLKQAATIDGDPSFLLETSAAPNLQAQLSSALLVVAMVARRVL
;
A
#
# COMPACT_ATOMS: atom_id res chain seq x y z
N MET A 1 -9.77 -18.64 1.89
CA MET A 1 -8.45 -18.54 1.20
C MET A 1 -8.70 -18.46 -0.29
N VAL A 2 -7.93 -17.66 -1.05
CA VAL A 2 -7.97 -17.71 -2.51
C VAL A 2 -7.15 -18.91 -2.98
N THR A 3 -7.82 -19.87 -3.63
CA THR A 3 -7.20 -21.09 -4.16
C THR A 3 -6.41 -20.76 -5.42
N GLY A 4 -5.09 -20.64 -5.30
CA GLY A 4 -4.18 -20.37 -6.42
C GLY A 4 -2.88 -19.66 -6.04
N CYS A 5 -2.81 -19.03 -4.86
CA CYS A 5 -1.66 -18.21 -4.44
C CYS A 5 -0.69 -18.92 -3.48
N GLN A 6 -0.91 -20.21 -3.20
CA GLN A 6 0.01 -21.05 -2.42
C GLN A 6 1.24 -21.41 -3.26
N PRO A 7 2.42 -21.59 -2.65
CA PRO A 7 3.63 -21.95 -3.38
C PRO A 7 3.59 -23.41 -3.88
N GLU A 8 4.08 -23.62 -5.11
CA GLU A 8 4.50 -24.93 -5.57
C GLU A 8 5.77 -25.34 -4.81
N LEU A 9 5.63 -26.28 -3.88
CA LEU A 9 6.74 -26.78 -3.07
C LEU A 9 7.52 -27.87 -3.83
N SER A 10 8.84 -27.72 -3.84
CA SER A 10 9.83 -28.63 -4.41
C SER A 10 10.92 -28.91 -3.37
N PRO A 11 11.70 -30.00 -3.48
CA PRO A 11 12.77 -30.28 -2.52
C PRO A 11 13.78 -29.13 -2.46
N GLY A 12 13.82 -28.43 -1.32
CA GLY A 12 14.67 -27.26 -1.08
C GLY A 12 14.25 -25.97 -1.81
N LYS A 13 13.05 -25.92 -2.41
CA LYS A 13 12.58 -24.74 -3.17
C LYS A 13 11.08 -24.49 -3.03
N ALA A 14 10.68 -23.25 -2.77
CA ALA A 14 9.30 -22.78 -2.91
C ALA A 14 9.16 -21.89 -4.16
N LEU A 15 8.10 -22.10 -4.94
CA LEU A 15 7.84 -21.36 -6.18
C LEU A 15 6.44 -20.71 -6.15
N PHE A 16 6.39 -19.38 -6.11
CA PHE A 16 5.15 -18.61 -6.23
C PHE A 16 4.95 -18.13 -7.67
N ARG A 17 3.71 -18.15 -8.16
CA ARG A 17 3.30 -17.69 -9.49
C ARG A 17 2.20 -16.64 -9.36
N LEU A 18 2.57 -15.37 -9.42
CA LEU A 18 1.69 -14.24 -9.12
C LEU A 18 1.31 -13.49 -10.43
N PRO A 19 0.02 -13.46 -10.83
CA PRO A 19 -0.38 -12.80 -12.07
C PRO A 19 -0.39 -11.27 -11.92
N LEU A 20 0.22 -10.57 -12.88
CA LEU A 20 0.31 -9.11 -12.91
C LEU A 20 -0.85 -8.45 -13.69
N ASP A 21 -1.58 -9.22 -14.49
CA ASP A 21 -2.76 -8.75 -15.23
C ASP A 21 -3.96 -8.55 -14.29
N ASN A 22 -4.19 -9.49 -13.37
CA ASN A 22 -5.22 -9.42 -12.33
C ASN A 22 -4.60 -9.53 -10.94
N ILE A 23 -4.04 -8.41 -10.50
CA ILE A 23 -3.30 -8.25 -9.24
C ILE A 23 -4.12 -8.57 -7.98
N TYR A 24 -5.45 -8.48 -8.07
CA TYR A 24 -6.39 -8.67 -6.96
C TYR A 24 -6.44 -10.12 -6.46
N THR A 25 -6.11 -11.08 -7.34
CA THR A 25 -6.17 -12.53 -7.03
C THR A 25 -5.25 -12.94 -5.89
N CYS A 26 -3.99 -12.51 -5.92
CA CYS A 26 -2.96 -12.89 -4.95
C CYS A 26 -2.40 -11.70 -4.15
N GLY A 27 -3.13 -10.58 -4.07
CA GLY A 27 -2.68 -9.40 -3.33
C GLY A 27 -1.32 -8.88 -3.78
N THR A 28 -1.12 -8.77 -5.09
CA THR A 28 0.05 -8.07 -5.64
C THR A 28 -0.26 -6.58 -5.68
N THR A 29 0.64 -5.75 -5.16
CA THR A 29 0.49 -4.30 -5.18
C THR A 29 1.04 -3.74 -6.49
N ARG A 30 0.26 -2.90 -7.17
CA ARG A 30 0.63 -2.27 -8.45
C ARG A 30 0.83 -0.78 -8.27
N MET A 31 2.09 -0.35 -8.29
CA MET A 31 2.47 1.06 -8.29
C MET A 31 2.79 1.54 -9.71
N HIS A 32 2.26 2.69 -10.09
CA HIS A 32 2.56 3.36 -11.36
C HIS A 32 3.18 4.72 -11.10
N ASN A 33 4.42 4.91 -11.56
CA ASN A 33 5.09 6.21 -11.56
C ASN A 33 4.55 7.07 -12.72
N LYS A 34 3.89 8.18 -12.39
CA LYS A 34 3.24 9.08 -13.34
C LYS A 34 4.23 9.99 -14.08
N ILE A 35 5.46 10.14 -13.58
CA ILE A 35 6.53 10.93 -14.20
C ILE A 35 7.33 10.08 -15.20
N THR A 36 7.78 8.88 -14.81
CA THR A 36 8.61 8.00 -15.66
C THR A 36 7.80 7.01 -16.50
N GLY A 37 6.49 6.93 -16.29
CA GLY A 37 5.60 5.94 -16.91
C GLY A 37 5.79 4.50 -16.40
N GLN A 38 6.77 4.24 -15.53
CA GLN A 38 7.10 2.90 -15.04
C GLN A 38 5.95 2.25 -14.27
N ARG A 39 5.90 0.92 -14.32
CA ARG A 39 4.97 0.09 -13.53
C ARG A 39 5.77 -0.86 -12.64
N ILE A 40 5.62 -0.70 -11.34
CA ILE A 40 6.34 -1.41 -10.30
C ILE A 40 5.32 -2.31 -9.60
N PHE A 41 5.50 -3.62 -9.72
CA PHE A 41 4.68 -4.62 -9.05
C PHE A 41 5.47 -5.18 -7.88
N TYR A 42 4.85 -5.29 -6.71
CA TYR A 42 5.49 -5.91 -5.55
C TYR A 42 4.52 -6.75 -4.74
N HIS A 43 5.05 -7.75 -4.06
CA HIS A 43 4.31 -8.63 -3.18
C HIS A 43 5.21 -9.05 -2.01
N ARG A 44 4.62 -9.22 -0.83
CA ARG A 44 5.34 -9.63 0.37
C ARG A 44 5.01 -11.09 0.68
N VAL A 45 6.01 -11.95 0.51
CA VAL A 45 5.91 -13.33 0.98
C VAL A 45 6.26 -13.35 2.46
N MET A 46 5.33 -13.80 3.29
CA MET A 46 5.53 -13.99 4.72
C MET A 46 5.95 -15.44 4.97
N ILE A 47 6.93 -15.64 5.86
CA ILE A 47 7.42 -16.95 6.28
C ILE A 47 7.19 -17.05 7.79
N GLU A 48 6.49 -18.11 8.19
CA GLU A 48 6.07 -18.33 9.58
C GLU A 48 6.78 -19.59 10.12
N THR A 49 7.91 -19.41 10.81
CA THR A 49 8.56 -20.53 11.53
C THR A 49 7.93 -20.69 12.91
N PRO A 50 7.50 -21.90 13.33
CA PRO A 50 6.90 -22.12 14.64
C PRO A 50 7.83 -21.78 15.81
N GLY A 51 7.60 -20.63 16.45
CA GLY A 51 8.35 -20.14 17.62
C GLY A 51 9.36 -19.02 17.34
N GLU A 52 9.48 -18.56 16.09
CA GLU A 52 10.31 -17.41 15.70
C GLU A 52 9.42 -16.23 15.27
N GLU A 53 10.02 -15.08 14.96
CA GLU A 53 9.29 -13.94 14.36
C GLU A 53 9.00 -14.20 12.87
N THR A 54 7.98 -13.54 12.32
CA THR A 54 7.57 -13.76 10.92
C THR A 54 8.45 -12.98 9.94
N GLU A 55 9.24 -13.69 9.14
CA GLU A 55 10.08 -13.06 8.12
C GLU A 55 9.25 -12.56 6.93
N VAL A 56 9.62 -11.42 6.36
CA VAL A 56 8.86 -10.78 5.27
C VAL A 56 9.76 -10.44 4.08
N ILE A 57 9.67 -11.24 3.02
CA ILE A 57 10.47 -11.08 1.81
C ILE A 57 9.69 -10.30 0.76
N LEU A 58 10.20 -9.11 0.40
CA LEU A 58 9.64 -8.23 -0.62
C LEU A 58 10.10 -8.62 -2.03
N ALA A 59 9.26 -9.35 -2.75
CA ALA A 59 9.45 -9.60 -4.17
C ALA A 59 9.00 -8.37 -4.99
N LYS A 60 9.77 -7.99 -6.02
CA LYS A 60 9.46 -6.85 -6.91
C LYS A 60 9.77 -7.13 -8.37
N CYS A 61 8.95 -6.59 -9.26
CA CYS A 61 9.14 -6.53 -10.70
C CYS A 61 8.97 -5.08 -11.17
N VAL A 62 9.85 -4.60 -12.05
CA VAL A 62 9.80 -3.23 -12.60
C VAL A 62 9.70 -3.32 -14.11
N LEU A 63 8.53 -2.98 -14.64
CA LEU A 63 8.34 -2.82 -16.08
C LEU A 63 8.67 -1.37 -16.45
N PRO A 64 9.53 -1.13 -17.46
CA PRO A 64 9.86 0.22 -17.91
C PRO A 64 8.62 0.95 -18.43
N GLY A 65 8.58 2.26 -18.25
CA GLY A 65 7.59 3.09 -18.91
C GLY A 65 7.80 3.05 -20.41
N GLY A 66 6.70 2.95 -21.17
CA GLY A 66 6.73 3.03 -22.62
C GLY A 66 7.11 4.43 -23.08
N PHE A 67 8.41 4.70 -23.18
CA PHE A 67 8.91 5.87 -23.90
C PHE A 67 8.51 5.71 -25.37
N ASN A 68 7.45 6.41 -25.78
CA ASN A 68 7.24 6.74 -27.17
C ASN A 68 8.44 7.56 -27.62
N GLN A 69 9.41 6.92 -28.29
CA GLN A 69 10.54 7.59 -28.96
C GLN A 69 10.08 8.29 -30.25
N THR A 70 8.97 9.02 -30.16
CA THR A 70 8.60 10.13 -31.04
C THR A 70 9.18 11.44 -30.53
N SER A 71 10.34 11.37 -29.87
CA SER A 71 11.36 12.42 -29.95
C SER A 71 11.88 12.49 -31.39
N THR A 72 10.98 12.86 -32.32
CA THR A 72 11.40 13.40 -33.61
C THR A 72 12.34 14.55 -33.30
N SER A 73 13.53 14.51 -33.90
CA SER A 73 14.53 15.56 -33.81
C SER A 73 14.08 16.78 -34.62
N GLY A 74 12.98 17.40 -34.17
CA GLY A 74 12.44 18.62 -34.72
C GLY A 74 13.50 19.68 -34.66
N SER A 75 14.10 19.99 -35.82
CA SER A 75 15.24 20.90 -35.96
C SER A 75 14.80 22.32 -35.64
N ARG A 76 14.74 22.63 -34.35
CA ARG A 76 14.53 23.96 -33.80
C ARG A 76 15.78 24.76 -34.10
N SER A 77 15.78 25.43 -35.25
CA SER A 77 16.83 26.36 -35.67
C SER A 77 17.14 27.32 -34.52
N ARG A 78 18.30 27.12 -33.89
CA ARG A 78 18.69 27.82 -32.66
C ARG A 78 19.05 29.25 -33.04
N ARG A 79 18.12 30.18 -32.85
CA ARG A 79 18.38 31.61 -33.05
C ARG A 79 19.28 32.13 -31.92
N GLN A 80 20.58 31.85 -32.05
CA GLN A 80 21.63 32.21 -31.11
C GLN A 80 21.91 33.72 -31.20
N SER A 81 21.10 34.51 -30.51
CA SER A 81 21.40 35.91 -30.19
C SER A 81 21.66 36.03 -28.68
N LEU A 82 22.69 35.30 -28.23
CA LEU A 82 23.32 35.57 -26.93
C LEU A 82 24.24 36.80 -27.11
N PRO A 83 24.29 37.74 -26.15
CA PRO A 83 25.22 38.86 -26.22
C PRO A 83 26.68 38.39 -26.20
N PHE A 84 27.57 39.17 -26.82
CA PHE A 84 28.95 38.79 -27.10
C PHE A 84 29.83 38.50 -25.87
N ASP A 85 29.43 38.96 -24.68
CA ASP A 85 30.19 38.77 -23.43
C ASP A 85 29.92 37.42 -22.73
N LEU A 86 29.04 36.57 -23.26
CA LEU A 86 28.80 35.21 -22.73
C LEU A 86 29.82 34.20 -23.24
N ILE A 87 31.05 34.30 -22.71
CA ILE A 87 32.12 33.31 -22.91
C ILE A 87 31.89 32.13 -21.96
N GLU A 88 31.51 30.98 -22.51
CA GLU A 88 31.45 29.72 -21.77
C GLU A 88 32.88 29.16 -21.60
N PRO A 89 33.36 28.89 -20.37
CA PRO A 89 34.74 28.46 -20.16
C PRO A 89 34.94 27.01 -20.62
N GLU A 90 35.99 26.76 -21.41
CA GLU A 90 36.26 25.45 -22.02
C GLU A 90 36.42 24.30 -20.99
N HIS A 91 36.78 24.63 -19.75
CA HIS A 91 36.97 23.68 -18.66
C HIS A 91 36.21 24.09 -17.39
N LEU A 92 34.94 23.67 -17.30
CA LEU A 92 34.20 23.65 -16.05
C LEU A 92 34.78 22.57 -15.12
N ASN A 93 35.67 22.99 -14.21
CA ASN A 93 36.25 22.11 -13.20
C ASN A 93 35.23 21.88 -12.07
N ILE A 94 34.27 20.99 -12.30
CA ILE A 94 33.22 20.61 -11.33
C ILE A 94 33.88 19.84 -10.19
N THR A 95 34.25 20.54 -9.12
CA THR A 95 34.97 19.96 -7.97
C THR A 95 34.13 18.96 -7.18
N GLU A 96 32.81 19.11 -7.20
CA GLU A 96 31.84 18.22 -6.55
C GLU A 96 30.49 18.32 -7.27
N TYR A 97 29.77 17.20 -7.40
CA TYR A 97 28.38 17.17 -7.85
C TYR A 97 27.59 16.17 -7.00
N ILE A 98 26.42 16.58 -6.51
CA ILE A 98 25.61 15.78 -5.59
C ILE A 98 24.31 15.35 -6.29
N GLU A 99 24.30 14.13 -6.83
CA GLU A 99 23.08 13.48 -7.32
C GLU A 99 22.33 12.78 -6.18
N ALA A 100 21.42 13.50 -5.52
CA ALA A 100 20.41 12.88 -4.66
C ALA A 100 19.24 12.36 -5.50
N ARG A 101 18.89 11.07 -5.35
CA ARG A 101 17.73 10.45 -6.01
C ARG A 101 16.72 10.03 -4.95
N ALA A 102 15.46 10.45 -5.13
CA ALA A 102 14.39 10.12 -4.21
C ALA A 102 14.15 8.58 -4.15
N PRO A 103 13.85 8.02 -2.97
CA PRO A 103 13.60 6.59 -2.81
C PRO A 103 12.34 6.14 -3.55
N VAL A 104 12.26 4.85 -3.90
CA VAL A 104 11.02 4.25 -4.41
C VAL A 104 10.15 3.90 -3.19
N PRO A 105 8.97 4.52 -3.01
CA PRO A 105 8.11 4.28 -1.85
C PRO A 105 7.39 2.94 -1.94
N TYR A 106 7.38 2.18 -0.85
CA TYR A 106 6.51 1.02 -0.69
C TYR A 106 5.42 1.33 0.34
N LEU A 107 4.21 0.81 0.10
CA LEU A 107 3.07 0.95 0.99
C LEU A 107 2.76 -0.38 1.65
N ASP A 108 2.48 -0.29 2.95
CA ASP A 108 2.01 -1.39 3.77
C ASP A 108 0.61 -1.09 4.32
N VAL A 109 -0.17 -2.15 4.53
CA VAL A 109 -1.54 -2.08 5.02
C VAL A 109 -1.70 -3.00 6.21
N ALA A 110 -2.19 -2.46 7.32
CA ALA A 110 -2.47 -3.22 8.54
C ALA A 110 -3.91 -2.98 8.97
N ILE A 111 -4.56 -4.03 9.50
CA ILE A 111 -5.82 -3.89 10.22
C ILE A 111 -5.50 -4.00 11.72
N ARG A 112 -6.07 -3.12 12.54
CA ARG A 112 -5.90 -3.09 13.99
C ARG A 112 -7.21 -3.29 14.71
N GLN A 113 -7.14 -3.98 15.84
CA GLN A 113 -8.21 -4.09 16.83
C GLN A 113 -7.65 -3.71 18.19
N ASN A 114 -8.30 -2.77 18.90
CA ASN A 114 -7.89 -2.30 20.23
C ASN A 114 -6.39 -1.91 20.30
N GLY A 115 -5.87 -1.27 19.24
CA GLY A 115 -4.48 -0.81 19.12
C GLY A 115 -3.46 -1.87 18.69
N ARG A 116 -3.78 -3.16 18.70
CA ARG A 116 -2.91 -4.24 18.21
C ARG A 116 -3.18 -4.52 16.74
N VAL A 117 -2.14 -4.86 15.98
CA VAL A 117 -2.31 -5.39 14.62
C VAL A 117 -3.00 -6.75 14.71
N LEU A 118 -3.98 -6.96 13.83
CA LEU A 118 -4.76 -8.17 13.70
C LEU A 118 -4.18 -8.99 12.54
N ASP A 119 -3.88 -10.26 12.78
CA ASP A 119 -3.67 -11.21 11.69
C ASP A 119 -4.99 -11.40 10.92
N THR A 120 -4.93 -11.17 9.61
CA THR A 120 -6.08 -11.22 8.69
C THR A 120 -6.59 -12.64 8.42
N THR A 121 -5.87 -13.69 8.84
CA THR A 121 -6.42 -15.06 8.86
C THR A 121 -7.50 -15.25 9.95
N LEU A 122 -7.49 -14.41 11.00
CA LEU A 122 -8.36 -14.55 12.16
C LEU A 122 -9.80 -14.10 11.88
N ASN A 123 -10.76 -14.89 12.36
CA ASN A 123 -12.19 -14.59 12.28
C ASN A 123 -12.59 -13.35 13.10
N VAL A 124 -13.04 -12.29 12.43
CA VAL A 124 -13.69 -11.13 13.06
C VAL A 124 -15.21 -11.30 13.07
N GLN A 125 -15.90 -10.83 14.11
CA GLN A 125 -17.36 -10.82 14.13
C GLN A 125 -17.93 -9.57 13.43
N PRO A 126 -19.06 -9.66 12.69
CA PRO A 126 -19.79 -8.49 12.20
C PRO A 126 -20.08 -7.46 13.30
N GLY A 127 -19.98 -6.18 12.97
CA GLY A 127 -20.12 -5.05 13.88
C GLY A 127 -18.85 -4.67 14.67
N THR A 128 -17.81 -5.53 14.68
CA THR A 128 -16.55 -5.26 15.41
C THR A 128 -15.91 -3.94 14.94
N PRO A 129 -15.58 -3.00 15.86
CA PRO A 129 -14.80 -1.82 15.51
C PRO A 129 -13.34 -2.19 15.22
N LEU A 130 -12.86 -1.76 14.06
CA LEU A 130 -11.51 -1.97 13.55
C LEU A 130 -10.92 -0.63 13.08
N GLU A 131 -9.61 -0.60 12.88
CA GLU A 131 -8.89 0.50 12.29
C GLU A 131 -8.02 -0.01 11.12
N MET A 132 -8.21 0.54 9.93
CA MET A 132 -7.34 0.29 8.78
C MET A 132 -6.23 1.34 8.78
N LEU A 133 -4.97 0.90 8.83
CA LEU A 133 -3.80 1.72 8.58
C LEU A 133 -3.24 1.45 7.18
N VAL A 134 -2.86 2.52 6.48
CA VAL A 134 -1.97 2.47 5.32
C VAL A 134 -0.78 3.37 5.62
N PHE A 135 0.44 2.91 5.42
CA PHE A 135 1.65 3.67 5.78
C PHE A 135 2.81 3.48 4.80
N LEU A 136 3.69 4.48 4.75
CA LEU A 136 4.94 4.45 3.98
C LEU A 136 6.06 3.70 4.70
N ASP A 137 6.89 3.01 3.91
CA ASP A 137 8.10 2.36 4.41
C ASP A 137 9.08 3.37 5.05
N PRO A 138 9.93 2.95 6.02
CA PRO A 138 10.81 3.86 6.74
C PRO A 138 11.81 4.66 5.90
N LYS A 139 12.09 4.25 4.66
CA LYS A 139 13.06 4.95 3.80
C LYS A 139 12.42 6.03 2.94
N SER A 140 11.09 6.04 2.80
CA SER A 140 10.38 6.93 1.87
C SER A 140 9.51 7.99 2.54
N ARG A 141 9.09 7.77 3.79
CA ARG A 141 8.21 8.70 4.53
C ARG A 141 8.71 10.14 4.60
N ASP A 142 9.98 10.36 4.93
CA ASP A 142 10.59 11.71 5.01
C ASP A 142 10.56 12.51 3.68
N THR A 143 10.24 11.84 2.56
CA THR A 143 10.17 12.43 1.21
C THR A 143 8.74 12.57 0.68
N TYR A 144 7.77 11.82 1.22
CA TYR A 144 6.47 11.60 0.59
C TYR A 144 5.31 11.54 1.58
N GLY A 145 4.15 12.05 1.18
CA GLY A 145 2.88 11.86 1.89
C GLY A 145 1.92 11.01 1.05
N ILE A 146 0.93 10.39 1.71
CA ILE A 146 -0.05 9.47 1.09
C ILE A 146 -1.49 9.99 1.14
N LEU A 147 -2.30 9.56 0.15
CA LEU A 147 -3.70 9.96 -0.03
C LEU A 147 -4.53 8.83 -0.66
N THR A 148 -5.39 8.17 0.12
CA THR A 148 -6.37 7.21 -0.42
C THR A 148 -7.44 7.93 -1.23
N SER A 149 -7.38 7.85 -2.56
CA SER A 149 -8.39 8.44 -3.46
C SER A 149 -9.64 7.58 -3.67
N TYR A 150 -9.50 6.25 -3.53
CA TYR A 150 -10.56 5.30 -3.84
C TYR A 150 -10.43 4.06 -2.97
N LEU A 151 -11.57 3.51 -2.54
CA LEU A 151 -11.66 2.21 -1.87
C LEU A 151 -12.99 1.58 -2.26
N LYS A 152 -12.94 0.40 -2.88
CA LYS A 152 -14.10 -0.48 -3.04
C LYS A 152 -13.91 -1.76 -2.22
N VAL A 153 -15.01 -2.47 -2.00
CA VAL A 153 -15.02 -3.81 -1.43
C VAL A 153 -15.78 -4.79 -2.31
N THR A 154 -15.37 -6.04 -2.26
CA THR A 154 -15.95 -7.15 -3.03
C THR A 154 -15.80 -8.47 -2.26
N ASP A 155 -16.63 -9.45 -2.57
CA ASP A 155 -16.49 -10.84 -2.11
C ASP A 155 -15.51 -11.67 -2.98
N SER A 156 -14.81 -11.02 -3.91
CA SER A 156 -14.02 -11.60 -5.00
C SER A 156 -14.82 -12.15 -6.18
N SER A 157 -16.16 -11.98 -6.21
CA SER A 157 -16.96 -12.10 -7.42
C SER A 157 -17.00 -10.76 -8.17
N SER A 158 -17.14 -10.81 -9.50
CA SER A 158 -17.37 -9.61 -10.33
C SER A 158 -18.74 -8.95 -10.12
N ASN A 159 -19.61 -9.56 -9.31
CA ASN A 159 -21.04 -9.26 -9.27
C ASN A 159 -21.46 -8.57 -7.97
N GLN A 160 -20.61 -8.57 -6.95
CA GLN A 160 -20.79 -7.85 -5.68
C GLN A 160 -19.59 -6.92 -5.48
N GLU A 161 -19.77 -5.65 -5.86
CA GLU A 161 -18.81 -4.58 -5.59
C GLU A 161 -19.51 -3.35 -5.02
N GLU A 162 -19.03 -2.85 -3.88
CA GLU A 162 -19.51 -1.59 -3.28
C GLU A 162 -18.38 -0.59 -3.15
N ILE A 163 -18.63 0.67 -3.49
CA ILE A 163 -17.66 1.75 -3.33
C ILE A 163 -17.85 2.35 -1.95
N ILE A 164 -16.79 2.37 -1.14
CA ILE A 164 -16.80 2.92 0.21
C ILE A 164 -16.15 4.30 0.24
N VAL A 165 -14.99 4.47 -0.41
CA VAL A 165 -14.31 5.76 -0.54
C VAL A 165 -14.27 6.17 -2.00
N MET A 166 -14.75 7.37 -2.32
CA MET A 166 -14.81 7.88 -3.70
C MET A 166 -14.30 9.32 -3.73
N ASN A 167 -13.22 9.57 -4.48
CA ASN A 167 -12.49 10.83 -4.43
C ASN A 167 -12.07 11.20 -3.00
N GLY A 168 -11.78 10.20 -2.17
CA GLY A 168 -11.14 10.29 -0.85
C GLY A 168 -12.03 10.49 0.40
N CYS A 169 -13.29 10.95 0.31
CA CYS A 169 -14.22 10.80 1.45
C CYS A 169 -14.88 9.43 1.42
N SER A 170 -15.24 8.94 2.61
CA SER A 170 -16.21 7.87 2.73
C SER A 170 -17.59 8.31 2.24
N ILE A 171 -18.29 7.40 1.58
CA ILE A 171 -19.69 7.55 1.17
C ILE A 171 -20.63 7.36 2.40
N ASP A 172 -20.24 6.51 3.35
CA ASP A 172 -20.90 6.36 4.65
C ASP A 172 -19.89 6.39 5.82
N PRO A 173 -19.66 7.57 6.42
CA PRO A 173 -18.81 7.74 7.61
C PRO A 173 -19.21 6.95 8.87
N TYR A 174 -20.40 6.34 8.92
CA TYR A 174 -20.84 5.51 10.05
C TYR A 174 -20.37 4.05 9.94
N ILE A 175 -20.28 3.52 8.72
CA ILE A 175 -19.76 2.17 8.43
C ILE A 175 -18.23 2.20 8.33
N PHE A 176 -17.70 3.18 7.58
CA PHE A 176 -16.28 3.35 7.34
C PHE A 176 -15.94 4.84 7.45
N GLY A 177 -15.14 5.22 8.45
CA GLY A 177 -14.72 6.60 8.67
C GLY A 177 -13.86 7.13 7.52
N ASN A 178 -13.67 8.45 7.49
CA ASN A 178 -12.70 9.04 6.56
C ASN A 178 -11.27 8.60 6.94
N PHE A 179 -10.37 8.60 5.94
CA PHE A 179 -8.94 8.51 6.23
C PHE A 179 -8.44 9.83 6.82
N GLU A 180 -7.79 9.74 7.98
CA GLU A 180 -7.17 10.82 8.75
C GLU A 180 -5.65 10.58 8.81
N THR A 181 -4.83 11.62 8.65
CA THR A 181 -3.38 11.54 8.89
C THR A 181 -3.06 11.92 10.33
N LEU A 182 -2.36 11.05 11.06
CA LEU A 182 -1.87 11.34 12.41
C LEU A 182 -0.45 11.93 12.37
N ASP A 183 0.39 11.42 11.47
CA ASP A 183 1.83 11.64 11.46
C ASP A 183 2.28 12.45 10.24
N GLY A 184 1.74 13.67 10.07
CA GLY A 184 2.19 14.65 9.05
C GLY A 184 1.94 14.31 7.57
N GLY A 185 1.59 13.06 7.24
CA GLY A 185 1.38 12.58 5.86
C GLY A 185 1.76 11.12 5.66
N ASP A 186 2.54 10.54 6.58
CA ASP A 186 3.20 9.23 6.45
C ASP A 186 2.25 8.02 6.60
N THR A 187 1.23 8.20 7.45
CA THR A 187 0.27 7.17 7.87
C THR A 187 -1.16 7.70 7.73
N LEU A 188 -2.02 6.95 7.04
CA LEU A 188 -3.45 7.15 6.97
C LEU A 188 -4.16 6.14 7.88
N SER A 189 -5.03 6.61 8.78
CA SER A 189 -5.91 5.77 9.60
C SER A 189 -7.38 5.99 9.20
N ALA A 190 -8.15 4.90 9.03
CA ALA A 190 -9.61 4.95 8.94
C ALA A 190 -10.24 3.93 9.88
N LYS A 191 -11.12 4.39 10.78
CA LYS A 191 -11.88 3.52 11.70
C LYS A 191 -13.13 3.01 11.01
N PHE A 192 -13.39 1.70 11.05
CA PHE A 192 -14.54 1.09 10.39
C PHE A 192 -15.17 0.01 11.26
N ARG A 193 -16.39 -0.42 10.91
CA ARG A 193 -17.03 -1.59 11.52
C ARG A 193 -16.96 -2.76 10.55
N ALA A 194 -16.55 -3.93 11.03
CA ALA A 194 -16.54 -5.13 10.22
C ALA A 194 -17.95 -5.46 9.71
N PHE A 195 -18.11 -5.62 8.40
CA PHE A 195 -19.34 -6.07 7.74
C PHE A 195 -19.02 -7.33 6.91
N LYS A 196 -20.04 -8.00 6.40
CA LYS A 196 -19.92 -9.13 5.47
C LYS A 196 -20.98 -9.04 4.38
N PHE A 197 -20.69 -9.59 3.21
CA PHE A 197 -21.70 -9.82 2.18
C PHE A 197 -22.63 -10.98 2.61
N PRO A 198 -23.89 -11.05 2.16
CA PRO A 198 -24.78 -12.16 2.52
C PRO A 198 -24.18 -13.52 2.14
N GLU A 199 -23.69 -13.63 0.91
CA GLU A 199 -23.18 -14.85 0.27
C GLU A 199 -21.73 -15.22 0.67
N SER A 200 -20.99 -14.35 1.36
CA SER A 200 -19.57 -14.55 1.63
C SER A 200 -19.12 -14.08 3.02
N ASN A 201 -18.32 -14.93 3.69
CA ASN A 201 -17.62 -14.62 4.94
C ASN A 201 -16.24 -13.96 4.69
N TYR A 202 -15.98 -13.44 3.49
CA TYR A 202 -14.75 -12.73 3.13
C TYR A 202 -15.06 -11.37 2.52
N VAL A 203 -14.30 -10.35 2.92
CA VAL A 203 -14.32 -9.02 2.30
C VAL A 203 -12.92 -8.72 1.78
N LEU A 204 -12.80 -8.51 0.48
CA LEU A 204 -11.60 -8.02 -0.19
C LEU A 204 -11.74 -6.51 -0.40
N PHE A 205 -10.89 -5.74 0.28
CA PHE A 205 -10.74 -4.31 0.06
C PHE A 205 -9.78 -4.08 -1.11
N VAL A 206 -10.17 -3.20 -2.04
CA VAL A 206 -9.36 -2.80 -3.20
C VAL A 206 -9.24 -1.28 -3.19
N GLY A 207 -8.04 -0.77 -2.89
CA GLY A 207 -7.78 0.65 -2.67
C GLY A 207 -6.82 1.25 -3.70
N THR A 208 -7.01 2.53 -4.00
CA THR A 208 -6.08 3.33 -4.83
C THR A 208 -5.56 4.51 -4.03
N VAL A 209 -4.26 4.48 -3.73
CA VAL A 209 -3.53 5.46 -2.92
C VAL A 209 -2.59 6.26 -3.81
N ASN A 210 -2.65 7.58 -3.71
CA ASN A 210 -1.69 8.48 -4.36
C ASN A 210 -0.53 8.75 -3.41
N ILE A 211 0.66 8.93 -3.98
CA ILE A 211 1.85 9.33 -3.24
C ILE A 211 2.35 10.66 -3.81
N CYS A 212 2.49 11.65 -2.95
CA CYS A 212 2.84 13.02 -3.31
C CYS A 212 4.13 13.46 -2.63
N ILE A 213 4.90 14.35 -3.27
CA ILE A 213 6.13 14.91 -2.66
C ILE A 213 5.76 15.69 -1.40
N LYS A 214 6.38 15.33 -0.26
CA LYS A 214 6.12 15.78 1.11
C LYS A 214 4.69 15.51 1.63
N GLU A 215 3.69 16.14 1.05
CA GLU A 215 2.30 16.07 1.51
C GLU A 215 1.37 16.05 0.30
N CYS A 216 0.33 15.22 0.36
CA CYS A 216 -0.78 15.23 -0.60
C CYS A 216 -1.84 16.22 -0.15
N LYS A 217 -2.40 17.00 -1.08
CA LYS A 217 -3.41 18.01 -0.75
C LYS A 217 -4.68 17.39 -0.15
N GLY A 218 -4.95 17.74 1.09
CA GLY A 218 -6.24 17.52 1.74
C GLY A 218 -7.40 18.07 0.90
N VAL A 219 -8.48 17.30 0.83
CA VAL A 219 -9.72 17.67 0.12
C VAL A 219 -10.84 17.73 1.18
N PRO A 220 -11.87 18.57 1.05
CA PRO A 220 -12.90 18.67 2.08
C PRO A 220 -14.06 17.66 1.91
N CYS A 221 -14.45 16.96 3.00
CA CYS A 221 -15.80 16.39 3.12
C CYS A 221 -16.83 17.49 3.45
N GLY A 222 -16.48 18.37 4.38
CA GLY A 222 -17.40 19.33 5.02
C GLY A 222 -17.54 19.05 6.52
N ASN A 223 -18.33 19.87 7.22
CA ASN A 223 -18.40 19.89 8.69
C ASN A 223 -16.99 19.97 9.33
N ASP A 224 -16.11 20.76 8.70
CA ASP A 224 -14.69 20.94 9.02
C ASP A 224 -13.84 19.65 9.09
N GLN A 225 -14.40 18.51 8.65
CA GLN A 225 -13.66 17.27 8.44
C GLN A 225 -12.92 17.30 7.09
N TYR A 226 -11.59 17.31 7.20
CA TYR A 226 -10.67 17.00 6.11
C TYR A 226 -10.52 15.47 5.95
N GLY A 227 -11.63 14.79 5.69
CA GLY A 227 -11.60 13.51 5.00
C GLY A 227 -11.45 13.74 3.50
N TYR A 228 -10.69 12.89 2.82
CA TYR A 228 -10.01 13.24 1.57
C TYR A 228 -10.85 13.46 0.28
N GLY A 229 -12.17 13.77 0.38
CA GLY A 229 -12.91 14.56 -0.63
C GLY A 229 -14.37 14.16 -0.97
N ARG A 230 -15.35 15.02 -0.61
CA ARG A 230 -16.66 15.30 -1.28
C ARG A 230 -17.59 16.16 -0.40
N ARG A 231 -17.78 17.42 -0.80
CA ARG A 231 -18.90 18.27 -0.37
C ARG A 231 -20.11 18.12 -1.31
N LYS A 232 -21.34 18.35 -0.81
CA LYS A 232 -22.59 17.86 -1.44
C LYS A 232 -23.15 18.65 -2.66
N ARG A 233 -22.34 19.44 -3.39
CA ARG A 233 -22.76 20.16 -4.63
C ARG A 233 -21.62 20.18 -5.66
N ALA A 234 -21.92 19.78 -6.90
CA ALA A 234 -21.02 19.71 -8.06
C ALA A 234 -19.66 19.02 -7.80
N ILE A 235 -19.55 17.73 -8.13
CA ILE A 235 -18.25 17.04 -8.25
C ILE A 235 -17.82 17.06 -9.73
N PRO A 236 -16.61 17.53 -10.10
CA PRO A 236 -15.98 17.13 -11.35
C PRO A 236 -15.62 15.64 -11.24
N PRO A 237 -15.74 14.83 -12.31
CA PRO A 237 -15.68 13.36 -12.22
C PRO A 237 -14.30 12.78 -11.84
N GLN A 238 -13.33 13.62 -11.48
CA GLN A 238 -11.99 13.27 -11.05
C GLN A 238 -11.57 14.20 -9.90
N LEU A 239 -10.70 13.72 -9.02
CA LEU A 239 -9.99 14.57 -8.06
C LEU A 239 -9.27 15.74 -8.77
N PRO A 240 -9.13 16.91 -8.12
CA PRO A 240 -8.23 17.96 -8.60
C PRO A 240 -6.82 17.37 -8.76
N ASN A 241 -6.19 17.58 -9.92
CA ASN A 241 -4.86 17.02 -10.17
C ASN A 241 -3.83 17.69 -9.26
N ASP A 242 -3.34 16.97 -8.26
CA ASP A 242 -2.30 17.48 -7.37
C ASP A 242 -0.94 17.48 -8.11
N PRO A 243 -0.31 18.64 -8.37
CA PRO A 243 1.01 18.71 -8.99
C PRO A 243 2.10 17.98 -8.19
N ASN A 244 1.88 17.69 -6.91
CA ASN A 244 2.83 16.93 -6.08
C ASN A 244 2.75 15.41 -6.32
N LYS A 245 1.70 14.88 -6.98
CA LYS A 245 1.47 13.44 -7.16
C LYS A 245 2.49 12.80 -8.11
N VAL A 246 3.30 11.88 -7.59
CA VAL A 246 4.32 11.13 -8.34
C VAL A 246 3.90 9.70 -8.63
N PHE A 247 3.29 9.03 -7.66
CA PHE A 247 2.86 7.64 -7.81
C PHE A 247 1.36 7.47 -7.57
N GLU A 248 0.82 6.42 -8.16
CA GLU A 248 -0.53 5.90 -7.92
C GLU A 248 -0.40 4.40 -7.67
N VAL A 249 -0.88 3.94 -6.53
CA VAL A 249 -0.69 2.58 -6.03
C VAL A 249 -2.05 1.93 -5.82
N GLU A 250 -2.28 0.84 -6.53
CA GLU A 250 -3.41 -0.05 -6.32
C GLU A 250 -2.96 -1.19 -5.40
N LEU A 251 -3.66 -1.33 -4.27
CA LEU A 251 -3.37 -2.30 -3.22
C LEU A 251 -4.65 -3.06 -2.82
N THR A 252 -4.48 -4.21 -2.18
CA THR A 252 -5.60 -4.97 -1.62
C THR A 252 -5.29 -5.48 -0.23
N THR A 253 -6.34 -5.65 0.58
CA THR A 253 -6.27 -6.38 1.85
C THR A 253 -7.53 -7.21 2.05
N PHE A 254 -7.42 -8.35 2.70
CA PHE A 254 -8.53 -9.28 2.93
C PHE A 254 -8.91 -9.32 4.42
N LEU A 255 -10.20 -9.54 4.70
CA LEU A 255 -10.72 -9.72 6.04
C LEU A 255 -11.70 -10.90 6.07
N LYS A 256 -11.48 -11.86 6.96
CA LYS A 256 -12.43 -12.96 7.20
C LYS A 256 -13.42 -12.55 8.30
N VAL A 257 -14.70 -12.49 7.95
CA VAL A 257 -15.78 -12.02 8.83
C VAL A 257 -16.82 -13.11 9.00
N GLU A 258 -16.96 -13.63 10.21
CA GLU A 258 -17.73 -14.84 10.52
C GLU A 258 -18.47 -14.68 11.85
N TYR A 259 -19.76 -15.04 11.87
CA TYR A 259 -20.54 -15.08 13.12
C TYR A 259 -20.05 -16.23 14.02
N ARG A 260 -20.09 -16.02 15.34
CA ARG A 260 -19.93 -17.08 16.34
C ARG A 260 -21.11 -17.03 17.31
N ASP A 261 -21.94 -18.07 17.29
CA ASP A 261 -23.18 -18.10 18.09
C ASP A 261 -22.92 -18.11 19.60
N GLU A 262 -21.75 -18.61 20.02
CA GLU A 262 -21.31 -18.72 21.41
C GLU A 262 -21.37 -17.39 22.19
N LEU A 263 -21.22 -16.24 21.51
CA LEU A 263 -21.24 -14.92 22.18
C LEU A 263 -22.65 -14.46 22.57
N PHE A 264 -23.71 -15.05 22.00
CA PHE A 264 -25.10 -14.72 22.32
C PHE A 264 -25.68 -15.57 23.47
N THR A 265 -24.87 -16.43 24.08
CA THR A 265 -25.22 -17.07 25.36
C THR A 265 -25.22 -16.04 26.50
N LEU A 266 -26.35 -15.35 26.67
CA LEU A 266 -26.59 -14.44 27.78
C LEU A 266 -26.32 -15.14 29.12
N LYS A 267 -25.15 -14.86 29.72
CA LYS A 267 -24.85 -15.22 31.11
C LYS A 267 -25.78 -14.41 32.03
N LYS A 268 -26.95 -14.98 32.29
CA LYS A 268 -28.12 -14.42 33.00
C LYS A 268 -27.87 -14.23 34.51
N GLY A 269 -26.78 -13.52 34.84
CA GLY A 269 -26.29 -13.29 36.21
C GLY A 269 -25.22 -12.20 36.34
N SER A 270 -24.83 -11.53 35.25
CA SER A 270 -23.80 -10.46 35.27
C SER A 270 -24.40 -9.04 35.28
N ILE A 271 -25.43 -8.80 36.09
CA ILE A 271 -25.92 -7.45 36.41
C ILE A 271 -25.71 -7.20 37.90
N SER A 272 -24.48 -6.80 38.23
CA SER A 272 -24.08 -6.21 39.51
C SER A 272 -22.93 -5.25 39.20
N GLY A 273 -23.28 -4.03 38.76
CA GLY A 273 -22.30 -3.00 38.42
C GLY A 273 -21.80 -2.32 39.69
N GLU A 274 -20.51 -2.49 40.00
CA GLU A 274 -19.84 -1.76 41.08
C GLU A 274 -18.96 -0.65 40.46
N PHE A 275 -19.15 0.58 40.92
CA PHE A 275 -18.74 1.79 40.21
C PHE A 275 -17.51 2.44 40.87
N ASP A 276 -16.34 1.83 40.70
CA ASP A 276 -15.11 2.39 41.28
C ASP A 276 -14.58 3.60 40.47
N THR A 277 -14.12 4.61 41.18
CA THR A 277 -13.82 5.96 40.67
C THR A 277 -12.56 6.57 41.27
N ARG A 278 -11.39 5.97 41.03
CA ARG A 278 -10.10 6.69 40.87
C ARG A 278 -9.11 5.90 40.00
N HIS A 279 -8.52 6.55 39.00
CA HIS A 279 -7.13 7.02 39.02
C HIS A 279 -6.65 7.40 37.61
N ALA A 280 -6.04 8.58 37.49
CA ALA A 280 -5.36 9.02 36.28
C ALA A 280 -3.83 8.87 36.42
N ASN A 281 -3.14 8.89 35.28
CA ASN A 281 -1.69 9.03 35.12
C ASN A 281 -0.82 7.88 35.66
N GLN A 282 -0.22 7.10 34.75
CA GLN A 282 1.18 7.31 34.34
C GLN A 282 1.62 6.33 33.23
N LEU A 283 2.43 6.82 32.29
CA LEU A 283 3.27 5.95 31.44
C LEU A 283 4.60 5.69 32.16
N PRO A 284 5.18 4.49 32.05
CA PRO A 284 6.61 4.28 32.15
C PRO A 284 7.23 4.14 30.75
N LEU A 285 8.02 5.14 30.33
CA LEU A 285 8.93 5.01 29.21
C LEU A 285 10.01 3.96 29.55
N LYS A 286 10.30 3.01 28.67
CA LYS A 286 11.52 2.18 28.77
C LYS A 286 12.15 1.98 27.39
N GLN A 287 13.45 2.21 27.34
CA GLN A 287 14.28 2.01 26.16
C GLN A 287 14.87 0.59 26.15
N ALA A 288 14.93 -0.02 24.97
CA ALA A 288 15.91 -1.03 24.59
C ALA A 288 16.37 -0.62 23.17
N ALA A 289 17.62 -0.22 22.96
CA ALA A 289 18.87 -0.99 23.04
C ALA A 289 19.04 -1.89 21.80
N THR A 290 19.98 -1.48 20.93
CA THR A 290 20.26 -2.06 19.60
C THR A 290 21.23 -3.23 19.65
N ILE A 291 20.82 -4.36 19.08
CA ILE A 291 21.67 -5.44 18.53
C ILE A 291 20.84 -6.22 17.49
N ASP A 292 21.41 -6.82 16.44
CA ASP A 292 22.79 -6.73 15.95
C ASP A 292 22.81 -5.96 14.60
N GLY A 293 23.26 -6.37 13.41
CA GLY A 293 24.01 -7.55 12.94
C GLY A 293 23.77 -7.81 11.44
N ASP A 294 24.82 -7.89 10.63
CA ASP A 294 24.72 -8.22 9.19
C ASP A 294 24.80 -9.75 8.93
N PRO A 295 23.86 -10.29 8.13
CA PRO A 295 24.15 -11.46 7.29
C PRO A 295 23.91 -11.13 5.81
N SER A 296 24.99 -10.92 5.06
CA SER A 296 24.92 -10.62 3.63
C SER A 296 24.63 -11.86 2.77
N PHE A 297 23.45 -11.91 2.16
CA PHE A 297 23.11 -12.91 1.15
C PHE A 297 22.74 -12.28 -0.20
N LEU A 298 23.49 -12.65 -1.23
CA LEU A 298 23.27 -12.21 -2.61
C LEU A 298 22.12 -13.00 -3.25
N LEU A 299 21.16 -12.28 -3.86
CA LEU A 299 20.03 -12.84 -4.59
C LEU A 299 20.22 -12.62 -6.09
N GLU A 300 20.32 -13.70 -6.87
CA GLU A 300 20.47 -13.63 -8.33
C GLU A 300 19.11 -13.40 -9.02
N THR A 301 18.87 -12.20 -9.54
CA THR A 301 17.65 -11.88 -10.30
C THR A 301 17.87 -12.01 -11.81
N SER A 302 17.69 -13.21 -12.35
CA SER A 302 17.81 -13.49 -13.80
C SER A 302 16.56 -13.07 -14.60
N ALA A 303 16.46 -11.79 -14.92
CA ALA A 303 15.50 -11.29 -15.91
C ALA A 303 16.02 -11.55 -17.33
N ALA A 304 15.53 -12.61 -18.00
CA ALA A 304 15.91 -12.95 -19.37
C ALA A 304 15.01 -12.21 -20.39
N PRO A 305 15.55 -11.30 -21.23
CA PRO A 305 14.76 -10.59 -22.24
C PRO A 305 14.75 -11.39 -23.55
N ASN A 306 13.75 -12.26 -23.74
CA ASN A 306 13.48 -12.83 -25.07
C ASN A 306 12.42 -12.03 -25.81
N LEU A 307 12.72 -11.71 -27.07
CA LEU A 307 11.92 -10.87 -27.94
C LEU A 307 10.75 -11.66 -28.53
N GLN A 308 9.65 -10.97 -28.86
CA GLN A 308 8.49 -11.48 -29.62
C GLN A 308 7.65 -12.59 -28.95
N ALA A 309 6.64 -12.18 -28.17
CA ALA A 309 5.43 -12.97 -27.90
C ALA A 309 4.18 -12.08 -27.94
N GLN A 310 3.05 -12.61 -28.43
CA GLN A 310 1.75 -11.91 -28.48
C GLN A 310 1.06 -12.01 -27.11
N LEU A 311 0.49 -10.88 -26.61
CA LEU A 311 -0.33 -10.77 -25.37
C LEU A 311 -0.08 -11.88 -24.33
N SER A 312 1.17 -12.07 -23.92
CA SER A 312 1.56 -13.09 -22.97
C SER A 312 1.28 -12.59 -21.55
N SER A 313 0.39 -13.28 -20.82
CA SER A 313 0.02 -12.94 -19.45
C SER A 313 1.24 -12.74 -18.56
N ALA A 314 1.37 -11.56 -17.98
CA ALA A 314 2.56 -11.20 -17.22
C ALA A 314 2.51 -11.84 -15.82
N LEU A 315 3.55 -12.59 -15.45
CA LEU A 315 3.68 -13.20 -14.12
C LEU A 315 4.94 -12.69 -13.40
N LEU A 316 4.79 -12.42 -12.10
CA LEU A 316 5.89 -12.36 -11.14
C LEU A 316 6.10 -13.77 -10.59
N VAL A 317 7.28 -14.34 -10.87
CA VAL A 317 7.69 -15.65 -10.37
C VAL A 317 8.69 -15.46 -9.24
N VAL A 318 8.37 -15.95 -8.05
CA VAL A 318 9.26 -15.86 -6.88
C VAL A 318 9.78 -17.26 -6.56
N ALA A 319 11.10 -17.43 -6.58
CA ALA A 319 11.77 -18.69 -6.30
C ALA A 319 12.65 -18.54 -5.05
N MET A 320 12.24 -19.13 -3.94
CA MET A 320 13.04 -19.22 -2.72
C MET A 320 13.77 -20.55 -2.71
N VAL A 321 15.09 -20.55 -2.42
CA VAL A 321 15.92 -21.77 -2.41
C VAL A 321 16.63 -21.86 -1.07
N ALA A 322 16.39 -22.95 -0.33
CA ALA A 322 17.06 -23.20 0.93
C ALA A 322 18.53 -23.59 0.67
N ARG A 323 19.47 -22.70 1.03
CA ARG A 323 20.89 -23.08 1.08
C ARG A 323 21.07 -24.09 2.23
N ARG A 324 21.53 -25.30 1.90
CA ARG A 324 22.15 -26.16 2.90
C ARG A 324 23.45 -25.49 3.35
N VAL A 325 23.52 -25.10 4.61
CA VAL A 325 24.80 -24.91 5.29
C VAL A 325 25.45 -26.30 5.40
N LEU A 326 26.74 -26.37 5.08
CA LEU A 326 27.61 -27.55 5.20
C LEU A 326 28.56 -27.38 6.38
#